data_AF-A0A7C3GZV0-F1
#
_entry.id   AF-A0A7C3GZV0-F1
#
_cell.length_a   1.000
_cell.length_b   1.000
_cell.length_c   1.000
_cell.angle_alpha   90.00
_cell.angle_beta   90.00
_cell.angle_gamma   90.00
#
_symmetry.space_group_name_H-M   'P 1'
#
loop_
_entity.id
_entity.type
_entity.pdbx_description
1 polymer ?
#
loop_
_entity_poly.entity_id
_entity_poly.type
_entity_poly.pdbx_seq_one_letter_code
_entity_poly.pdbx_strand_id
1 'polypeptide(L)'
;MQLFSHPEEHVSLELSRLCARVVDYLGIEYEPSHIIFDNNDYLKIPDIIDEFRDAAFFWTPERPKNKVPLYLGEIMSDPKCTHLIWLSHSVLSSSDMSFVWVLAHELRHVFQSRNEVLYGHIKRKIREIRREQYYFNLPSFLFDPSEIDAELCALRTLEDIYNEGAQVFLDAGSLRRCPLPQYAQLLKRVSIECLN
;
A
#
# COMPACT_ATOMS: atom_id res chain seq x y z
N MET A 1 -13.09 -9.53 4.22
CA MET A 1 -12.78 -8.13 4.51
C MET A 1 -13.67 -7.61 5.62
N GLN A 2 -13.10 -6.98 6.65
CA GLN A 2 -13.85 -6.24 7.65
C GLN A 2 -13.41 -4.77 7.60
N LEU A 3 -14.37 -3.87 7.44
CA LEU A 3 -14.15 -2.43 7.31
C LEU A 3 -14.51 -1.76 8.63
N PHE A 4 -13.62 -0.90 9.12
CA PHE A 4 -13.81 -0.11 10.33
C PHE A 4 -13.49 1.35 10.02
N SER A 5 -14.26 2.27 10.56
CA SER A 5 -13.96 3.69 10.57
C SER A 5 -13.63 4.15 11.98
N HIS A 6 -13.05 5.34 12.09
CA HIS A 6 -13.03 6.06 13.35
C HIS A 6 -14.44 6.08 13.98
N PRO A 7 -14.61 5.92 15.31
CA PRO A 7 -15.92 5.73 15.95
C PRO A 7 -16.99 6.80 15.65
N GLU A 8 -16.56 8.00 15.26
CA GLU A 8 -17.46 9.13 14.94
C GLU A 8 -17.77 9.27 13.45
N GLU A 9 -17.21 8.40 12.60
CA GLU A 9 -17.32 8.48 11.16
C GLU A 9 -17.91 7.22 10.55
N HIS A 10 -18.55 7.38 9.39
CA HIS A 10 -19.02 6.28 8.57
C HIS A 10 -18.14 6.14 7.34
N VAL A 11 -17.77 4.90 7.02
CA VAL A 11 -17.11 4.60 5.74
C VAL A 11 -18.05 4.97 4.60
N SER A 12 -17.59 5.78 3.65
CA SER A 12 -18.40 6.15 2.51
C SER A 12 -18.72 4.92 1.64
N LEU A 13 -19.90 4.93 1.00
CA LEU A 13 -20.30 3.86 0.09
C LEU A 13 -19.33 3.72 -1.09
N GLU A 14 -18.75 4.83 -1.52
CA GLU A 14 -17.77 4.88 -2.60
C GLU A 14 -16.45 4.21 -2.22
N LEU A 15 -15.87 4.54 -1.06
CA LEU A 15 -14.66 3.87 -0.56
C LEU A 15 -14.89 2.37 -0.37
N SER A 16 -16.06 1.99 0.17
CA SER A 16 -16.43 0.59 0.31
C SER A 16 -16.47 -0.16 -1.03
N ARG A 17 -16.98 0.49 -2.09
CA ARG A 17 -16.98 -0.07 -3.45
C ARG A 17 -15.57 -0.18 -4.03
N LEU A 18 -14.72 0.83 -3.82
CA LEU A 18 -13.32 0.76 -4.25
C LEU A 18 -12.58 -0.38 -3.56
N CYS A 19 -12.76 -0.56 -2.25
CA CYS A 19 -12.21 -1.69 -1.52
C CYS A 19 -12.67 -3.03 -2.10
N ALA A 20 -13.95 -3.18 -2.39
CA ALA A 20 -14.48 -4.40 -3.01
C ALA A 20 -13.82 -4.67 -4.36
N ARG A 21 -13.68 -3.67 -5.23
CA ARG A 21 -13.01 -3.81 -6.53
C ARG A 21 -11.55 -4.24 -6.40
N VAL A 22 -10.82 -3.68 -5.43
CA VAL A 22 -9.43 -4.09 -5.16
C VAL A 22 -9.37 -5.54 -4.67
N VAL A 23 -10.23 -5.92 -3.73
CA VAL A 23 -10.31 -7.31 -3.24
C VAL A 23 -10.67 -8.28 -4.36
N ASP A 24 -11.64 -7.94 -5.21
CA ASP A 24 -12.05 -8.75 -6.35
C ASP A 24 -10.90 -8.95 -7.35
N TYR A 25 -10.13 -7.89 -7.61
CA TYR A 25 -8.92 -7.97 -8.46
C TYR A 25 -7.87 -8.92 -7.89
N LEU A 26 -7.56 -8.79 -6.60
CA LEU A 26 -6.56 -9.63 -5.93
C LEU A 26 -6.98 -11.11 -5.92
N GLY A 27 -8.28 -11.40 -5.87
CA GLY A 27 -8.82 -12.75 -6.01
C GLY A 27 -8.21 -13.72 -4.99
N ILE A 28 -7.47 -14.72 -5.48
CA ILE A 28 -6.82 -15.72 -4.62
C ILE A 28 -5.64 -15.18 -3.80
N GLU A 29 -5.08 -14.03 -4.20
CA GLU A 29 -4.01 -13.36 -3.46
C GLU A 29 -4.57 -12.44 -2.35
N TYR A 30 -5.89 -12.30 -2.24
CA TYR A 30 -6.50 -11.58 -1.13
C TYR A 30 -6.44 -12.40 0.16
N GLU A 31 -5.85 -11.80 1.18
CA GLU A 31 -5.82 -12.35 2.54
C GLU A 31 -6.74 -11.56 3.47
N PRO A 32 -7.54 -12.22 4.33
CA PRO A 32 -8.43 -11.54 5.26
C PRO A 32 -7.69 -10.57 6.20
N SER A 33 -8.14 -9.31 6.18
CA SER A 33 -7.60 -8.20 6.94
C SER A 33 -8.69 -7.27 7.49
N HIS A 34 -8.36 -6.55 8.56
CA HIS A 34 -9.12 -5.40 9.05
C HIS A 34 -8.61 -4.15 8.32
N ILE A 35 -9.51 -3.38 7.71
CA ILE A 35 -9.15 -2.11 7.05
C ILE A 35 -9.76 -0.98 7.86
N ILE A 36 -8.91 -0.05 8.29
CA ILE A 36 -9.27 1.08 9.14
C ILE A 36 -9.20 2.37 8.31
N PHE A 37 -10.32 3.06 8.22
CA PHE A 37 -10.41 4.41 7.66
C PHE A 37 -10.33 5.41 8.79
N ASP A 38 -9.20 6.12 8.89
CA ASP A 38 -8.95 7.06 9.97
C ASP A 38 -8.72 8.47 9.43
N ASN A 39 -9.69 9.33 9.70
CA ASN A 39 -9.70 10.70 9.22
C ASN A 39 -9.04 11.69 10.19
N ASN A 40 -8.51 11.19 11.32
CA ASN A 40 -7.78 12.03 12.25
C ASN A 40 -6.40 12.41 11.71
N ASP A 41 -5.96 13.61 12.08
CA ASP A 41 -4.60 14.09 11.85
C ASP A 41 -3.76 13.89 13.12
N TYR A 42 -2.80 12.96 13.04
CA TYR A 42 -1.90 12.62 14.13
C TYR A 42 -0.56 13.35 14.10
N LEU A 43 -0.34 14.25 13.12
CA LEU A 43 0.95 14.92 12.92
C LEU A 43 1.42 15.70 14.16
N LYS A 44 0.46 16.18 14.97
CA LYS A 44 0.72 17.02 16.15
C LYS A 44 0.51 16.30 17.48
N ILE A 45 0.15 15.02 17.47
CA ILE A 45 -0.09 14.27 18.71
C ILE A 45 1.27 13.81 19.26
N PRO A 46 1.72 14.33 20.42
CA PRO A 46 2.92 13.83 21.07
C PRO A 46 2.69 12.37 21.49
N ASP A 47 3.73 11.56 21.41
CA ASP A 47 3.72 10.15 21.83
C ASP A 47 2.86 9.19 21.01
N ILE A 48 2.50 9.51 19.76
CA ILE A 48 2.04 8.51 18.79
C ILE A 48 3.23 7.94 18.01
N ILE A 49 3.15 6.68 17.58
CA ILE A 49 4.19 6.08 16.72
C ILE A 49 4.27 6.80 15.36
N ASP A 50 5.46 6.81 14.78
CA ASP A 50 5.74 7.57 13.55
C ASP A 50 4.91 7.07 12.35
N GLU A 51 4.49 5.80 12.35
CA GLU A 51 3.65 5.24 11.27
C GLU A 51 2.30 5.97 11.09
N PHE A 52 1.77 6.65 12.11
CA PHE A 52 0.56 7.48 11.96
C PHE A 52 0.81 8.81 11.23
N ARG A 53 2.07 9.11 10.92
CA ARG A 53 2.47 10.25 10.07
C ARG A 53 2.58 9.85 8.61
N ASP A 54 2.53 8.56 8.31
CA ASP A 54 2.54 8.04 6.95
C ASP A 54 1.13 8.05 6.32
N ALA A 55 1.09 7.80 5.02
CA ALA A 55 -0.17 7.72 4.28
C ALA A 55 -1.01 6.51 4.74
N ALA A 56 -0.35 5.38 4.97
CA ALA A 56 -0.94 4.13 5.41
C ALA A 56 0.16 3.26 6.04
N PHE A 57 -0.26 2.21 6.76
CA PHE A 57 0.62 1.12 7.14
C PHE A 57 -0.15 -0.19 7.31
N PHE A 58 0.52 -1.30 7.07
CA PHE A 58 0.08 -2.61 7.52
C PHE A 58 0.66 -2.97 8.91
N TRP A 59 -0.11 -3.70 9.70
CA TRP A 59 0.27 -4.17 11.03
C TRP A 59 -0.03 -5.65 11.22
N THR A 60 0.82 -6.33 12.01
CA THR A 60 0.66 -7.71 12.46
C THR A 60 0.87 -7.81 13.98
N PRO A 61 0.33 -8.84 14.67
CA PRO A 61 0.49 -9.05 16.12
C PRO A 61 1.91 -9.07 16.66
N GLU A 62 2.91 -9.30 15.81
CA GLU A 62 4.32 -9.27 16.17
C GLU A 62 4.86 -7.84 16.32
N ARG A 63 4.19 -6.85 15.72
CA ARG A 63 4.56 -5.44 15.82
C ARG A 63 4.05 -4.82 17.14
N PRO A 64 4.77 -3.84 17.70
CA PRO A 64 4.37 -3.19 18.95
C PRO A 64 2.96 -2.57 18.88
N LYS A 65 2.25 -2.58 20.02
CA LYS A 65 0.92 -1.93 20.20
C LYS A 65 0.98 -0.69 21.11
N ASN A 66 2.17 -0.27 21.52
CA ASN A 66 2.31 0.92 22.34
C ASN A 66 2.08 2.17 21.49
N LYS A 67 1.61 3.26 22.12
CA LYS A 67 1.53 4.57 21.46
C LYS A 67 0.61 4.58 20.22
N VAL A 68 -0.50 3.84 20.29
CA VAL A 68 -1.59 3.85 19.28
C VAL A 68 -2.83 4.53 19.86
N PRO A 69 -3.72 5.10 19.02
CA PRO A 69 -5.02 5.61 19.47
C PRO A 69 -5.83 4.52 20.17
N LEU A 70 -6.59 4.88 21.21
CA LEU A 70 -7.30 3.91 22.05
C LEU A 70 -8.22 2.99 21.24
N TYR A 71 -9.02 3.56 20.34
CA TYR A 71 -9.96 2.81 19.50
C TYR A 71 -9.24 1.79 18.59
N LEU A 72 -8.06 2.14 18.07
CA LEU A 72 -7.26 1.23 17.27
C LEU A 72 -6.68 0.12 18.16
N GLY A 73 -6.24 0.48 19.37
CA GLY A 73 -5.75 -0.47 20.36
C GLY A 73 -6.80 -1.53 20.72
N GLU A 74 -8.08 -1.17 20.81
CA GLU A 74 -9.19 -2.10 21.02
C GLU A 74 -9.32 -3.10 19.86
N ILE A 75 -9.30 -2.60 18.61
CA ILE A 75 -9.37 -3.44 17.40
C ILE A 75 -8.15 -4.38 17.32
N MET A 76 -6.95 -3.85 17.53
CA MET A 76 -5.70 -4.63 17.56
C MET A 76 -5.69 -5.67 18.68
N SER A 77 -6.53 -5.51 19.71
CA SER A 77 -6.65 -6.46 20.81
C SER A 77 -7.68 -7.56 20.55
N ASP A 78 -8.51 -7.45 19.51
CA ASP A 78 -9.39 -8.52 19.06
C ASP A 78 -8.54 -9.71 18.56
N PRO A 79 -8.69 -10.93 19.13
CA PRO A 79 -7.98 -12.13 18.65
C PRO A 79 -8.22 -12.46 17.17
N LYS A 80 -9.30 -11.96 16.57
CA LYS A 80 -9.59 -12.10 15.14
C LYS A 80 -8.80 -11.12 14.27
N CYS A 81 -8.29 -10.02 14.84
CA CYS A 81 -7.46 -9.05 14.15
C CYS A 81 -6.02 -9.57 14.02
N THR A 82 -5.82 -10.43 13.03
CA THR A 82 -4.50 -10.99 12.70
C THR A 82 -3.68 -10.08 11.80
N HIS A 83 -4.33 -9.22 11.02
CA HIS A 83 -3.70 -8.23 10.14
C HIS A 83 -4.58 -6.99 10.07
N LEU A 84 -3.95 -5.82 10.09
CA LEU A 84 -4.63 -4.53 10.05
C LEU A 84 -3.97 -3.66 8.98
N ILE A 85 -4.78 -2.98 8.18
CA ILE A 85 -4.36 -1.91 7.28
C ILE A 85 -4.98 -0.63 7.81
N TRP A 86 -4.14 0.35 8.14
CA TRP A 86 -4.57 1.67 8.56
C TRP A 86 -4.39 2.65 7.41
N LEU A 87 -5.43 3.43 7.08
CA LEU A 87 -5.43 4.43 6.01
C LEU A 87 -5.71 5.81 6.61
N SER A 88 -4.76 6.74 6.44
CA SER A 88 -4.86 8.10 6.99
C SER A 88 -5.84 8.99 6.21
N HIS A 89 -6.25 10.10 6.84
CA HIS A 89 -6.99 11.20 6.22
C HIS A 89 -6.43 11.60 4.85
N SER A 90 -5.11 11.65 4.73
CA SER A 90 -4.43 12.07 3.51
C SER A 90 -4.66 11.11 2.33
N VAL A 91 -4.97 9.84 2.60
CA VAL A 91 -5.35 8.84 1.60
C VAL A 91 -6.86 8.91 1.34
N LEU A 92 -7.66 9.07 2.40
CA LEU A 92 -9.12 9.17 2.28
C LEU A 92 -9.58 10.41 1.50
N SER A 93 -8.81 11.49 1.56
CA SER A 93 -9.05 12.74 0.82
C SER A 93 -8.34 12.82 -0.54
N SER A 94 -7.62 11.76 -0.93
CA SER A 94 -6.89 11.70 -2.21
C SER A 94 -7.81 11.28 -3.38
N SER A 95 -7.27 11.26 -4.60
CA SER A 95 -8.01 10.72 -5.74
C SER A 95 -8.27 9.21 -5.57
N ASP A 96 -9.34 8.70 -6.18
CA ASP A 96 -9.66 7.26 -6.13
C ASP A 96 -8.51 6.37 -6.62
N MET A 97 -7.72 6.84 -7.59
CA MET A 97 -6.52 6.13 -8.05
C MET A 97 -5.42 6.09 -6.98
N SER A 98 -5.21 7.20 -6.26
CA SER A 98 -4.25 7.24 -5.16
C SER A 98 -4.70 6.32 -4.02
N PHE A 99 -6.00 6.33 -3.69
CA PHE A 99 -6.59 5.42 -2.71
C PHE A 99 -6.41 3.96 -3.11
N VAL A 100 -6.76 3.59 -4.35
CA VAL A 100 -6.63 2.21 -4.85
C VAL A 100 -5.17 1.76 -4.85
N TRP A 101 -4.24 2.62 -5.28
CA TRP A 101 -2.80 2.31 -5.24
C TRP A 101 -2.36 1.94 -3.83
N VAL A 102 -2.63 2.82 -2.86
CA VAL A 102 -2.21 2.61 -1.46
C VAL A 102 -2.88 1.36 -0.89
N LEU A 103 -4.18 1.17 -1.09
CA LEU A 103 -4.87 0.01 -0.56
C LEU A 103 -4.32 -1.31 -1.13
N ALA A 104 -4.11 -1.38 -2.44
CA ALA A 104 -3.57 -2.57 -3.10
C ALA A 104 -2.13 -2.87 -2.64
N HIS A 105 -1.33 -1.82 -2.44
CA HIS A 105 0.02 -1.92 -1.89
C HIS A 105 0.02 -2.55 -0.49
N GLU A 106 -0.79 -2.02 0.43
CA GLU A 106 -0.86 -2.55 1.80
C GLU A 106 -1.46 -3.95 1.85
N LEU A 107 -2.46 -4.26 1.01
CA LEU A 107 -3.01 -5.62 0.91
C LEU A 107 -1.98 -6.61 0.40
N ARG A 108 -1.06 -6.19 -0.49
CA ARG A 108 0.02 -7.06 -0.93
C ARG A 108 1.00 -7.36 0.21
N HIS A 109 1.26 -6.43 1.12
CA HIS A 109 2.05 -6.73 2.33
C HIS A 109 1.37 -7.75 3.24
N VAL A 110 0.04 -7.71 3.37
CA VAL A 110 -0.71 -8.76 4.10
C VAL A 110 -0.56 -10.13 3.42
N PHE A 111 -0.58 -10.19 2.09
CA PHE A 111 -0.30 -11.44 1.37
C PHE A 111 1.13 -11.94 1.62
N GLN A 112 2.11 -11.05 1.50
CA GLN A 112 3.53 -11.34 1.70
C GLN A 112 3.86 -11.80 3.13
N SER A 113 3.13 -11.34 4.15
CA SER A 113 3.35 -11.76 5.54
C SER A 113 2.82 -13.17 5.83
N ARG A 114 1.86 -13.65 5.05
CA ARG A 114 1.22 -14.97 5.22
C ARG A 114 1.78 -16.03 4.29
N ASN A 115 2.39 -15.62 3.19
CA ASN A 115 2.81 -16.49 2.11
C ASN A 115 4.32 -16.38 1.88
N GLU A 116 4.96 -17.50 1.56
CA GLU A 116 6.37 -17.50 1.18
C GLU A 116 6.54 -16.93 -0.25
N VAL A 117 6.73 -15.61 -0.33
CA VAL A 117 6.94 -14.94 -1.62
C VAL A 117 8.43 -14.98 -2.00
N LEU A 118 8.71 -15.59 -3.15
CA LEU A 118 10.08 -15.73 -3.66
C LEU A 118 10.48 -14.53 -4.54
N TYR A 119 11.24 -13.61 -3.98
CA TYR A 119 11.69 -12.40 -4.68
C TYR A 119 12.89 -12.59 -5.62
N GLY A 120 13.24 -13.82 -6.02
CA GLY A 120 14.46 -14.12 -6.77
C GLY A 120 14.55 -13.38 -8.11
N HIS A 121 13.42 -13.29 -8.83
CA HIS A 121 13.31 -12.60 -10.11
C HIS A 121 13.43 -11.08 -9.94
N ILE A 122 12.64 -10.50 -9.03
CA ILE A 122 12.66 -9.06 -8.71
C ILE A 122 14.06 -8.62 -8.28
N LYS A 123 14.71 -9.38 -7.37
CA LYS A 123 16.09 -9.10 -6.92
C LYS A 123 17.09 -9.05 -8.08
N ARG A 124 16.96 -9.95 -9.05
CA ARG A 124 17.84 -9.99 -10.22
C ARG A 124 17.64 -8.75 -11.09
N LYS A 125 16.39 -8.43 -11.41
CA LYS A 125 16.02 -7.27 -12.24
C LYS A 125 16.45 -5.95 -11.61
N ILE A 126 16.17 -5.76 -10.33
CA ILE A 126 16.61 -4.59 -9.56
C ILE A 126 18.14 -4.40 -9.66
N ARG A 127 18.93 -5.48 -9.51
CA ARG A 127 20.39 -5.40 -9.60
C ARG A 127 20.89 -5.00 -10.98
N GLU A 128 20.20 -5.43 -12.04
CA GLU A 128 20.51 -5.04 -13.41
C GLU A 128 20.19 -3.56 -13.65
N ILE A 129 18.98 -3.14 -13.29
CA ILE A 129 18.49 -1.77 -13.51
C ILE A 129 19.32 -0.75 -12.71
N ARG A 130 19.72 -1.07 -11.48
CA ARG A 130 20.55 -0.19 -10.63
C ARG A 130 21.94 0.13 -11.21
N ARG A 131 22.42 -0.65 -12.18
CA ARG A 131 23.72 -0.39 -12.84
C ARG A 131 23.61 0.67 -13.93
N GLU A 132 22.40 1.02 -14.35
CA GLU A 132 22.18 1.99 -15.40
C GLU A 132 22.22 3.42 -14.83
N GLN A 133 22.91 4.31 -15.54
CA GLN A 133 23.11 5.71 -15.13
C GLN A 133 21.78 6.44 -14.90
N TYR A 134 20.73 6.07 -15.64
CA TYR A 134 19.41 6.67 -15.51
C TYR A 134 18.80 6.51 -14.11
N TYR A 135 19.06 5.38 -13.44
CA TYR A 135 18.48 5.07 -12.12
C TYR A 135 19.44 5.31 -10.95
N PHE A 136 20.66 5.80 -11.22
CA PHE A 136 21.72 5.95 -10.21
C PHE A 136 21.33 6.82 -9.02
N ASN A 137 20.52 7.85 -9.26
CA ASN A 137 20.08 8.80 -8.22
C ASN A 137 18.82 8.35 -7.46
N LEU A 138 18.24 7.21 -7.80
CA LEU A 138 17.10 6.70 -7.03
C LEU A 138 17.56 6.24 -5.65
N PRO A 139 16.86 6.62 -4.56
CA PRO A 139 17.16 6.16 -3.22
C PRO A 139 17.19 4.62 -3.12
N SER A 140 18.13 4.08 -2.35
CA SER A 140 18.32 2.63 -2.21
C SER A 140 17.11 1.91 -1.62
N PHE A 141 16.34 2.57 -0.76
CA PHE A 141 15.16 2.00 -0.12
C PHE A 141 14.04 1.68 -1.13
N LEU A 142 14.02 2.34 -2.30
CA LEU A 142 13.06 2.06 -3.38
C LEU A 142 13.33 0.73 -4.10
N PHE A 143 14.45 0.09 -3.80
CA PHE A 143 14.87 -1.17 -4.42
C PHE A 143 14.70 -2.37 -3.49
N ASP A 144 13.92 -2.22 -2.42
CA ASP A 144 13.52 -3.36 -1.61
C ASP A 144 12.59 -4.28 -2.43
N PRO A 145 12.87 -5.59 -2.53
CA PRO A 145 12.09 -6.47 -3.38
C PRO A 145 10.64 -6.68 -2.93
N SER A 146 10.35 -6.70 -1.62
CA SER A 146 8.97 -6.81 -1.12
C SER A 146 8.19 -5.53 -1.43
N GLU A 147 8.83 -4.38 -1.29
CA GLU A 147 8.24 -3.10 -1.64
C GLU A 147 7.95 -2.99 -3.13
N ILE A 148 8.90 -3.39 -3.99
CA ILE A 148 8.68 -3.41 -5.44
C ILE A 148 7.56 -4.38 -5.82
N ASP A 149 7.47 -5.56 -5.19
CA ASP A 149 6.36 -6.48 -5.42
C ASP A 149 4.99 -5.87 -5.03
N ALA A 150 4.93 -5.14 -3.92
CA ALA A 150 3.73 -4.41 -3.50
C ALA A 150 3.34 -3.29 -4.48
N GLU A 151 4.32 -2.55 -4.99
CA GLU A 151 4.11 -1.48 -5.98
C GLU A 151 3.67 -2.03 -7.35
N LEU A 152 4.20 -3.18 -7.76
CA LEU A 152 3.77 -3.87 -8.98
C LEU A 152 2.33 -4.39 -8.84
N CYS A 153 1.97 -4.91 -7.67
CA CYS A 153 0.60 -5.30 -7.36
C CYS A 153 -0.35 -4.10 -7.46
N ALA A 154 0.02 -2.97 -6.86
CA ALA A 154 -0.75 -1.73 -6.92
C ALA A 154 -0.90 -1.21 -8.36
N LEU A 155 0.17 -1.24 -9.14
CA LEU A 155 0.15 -0.85 -10.55
C LEU A 155 -0.83 -1.69 -11.36
N ARG A 156 -0.74 -3.02 -11.27
CA ARG A 156 -1.61 -3.91 -12.05
C ARG A 156 -3.08 -3.80 -11.60
N THR A 157 -3.31 -3.57 -10.30
CA THR A 157 -4.65 -3.29 -9.77
C THR A 157 -5.22 -2.01 -10.38
N LEU A 158 -4.42 -0.94 -10.47
CA LEU A 158 -4.84 0.30 -11.14
C LEU A 158 -5.12 0.08 -12.63
N GLU A 159 -4.24 -0.65 -13.32
CA GLU A 159 -4.40 -0.94 -14.74
C GLU A 159 -5.70 -1.71 -15.02
N ASP A 160 -6.07 -2.67 -14.16
CA ASP A 160 -7.34 -3.40 -14.29
C ASP A 160 -8.57 -2.51 -14.01
N ILE A 161 -8.51 -1.71 -12.93
CA ILE A 161 -9.64 -0.90 -12.46
C ILE A 161 -9.88 0.34 -13.33
N TYR A 162 -8.82 0.95 -13.89
CA TYR A 162 -8.88 2.24 -14.60
C TYR A 162 -8.29 2.24 -16.01
N ASN A 163 -7.69 1.15 -16.49
CA ASN A 163 -7.05 1.05 -17.81
C ASN A 163 -6.07 2.22 -18.06
N GLU A 164 -6.31 3.02 -19.10
CA GLU A 164 -5.49 4.18 -19.51
C GLU A 164 -5.29 5.20 -18.37
N GLY A 165 -6.20 5.25 -17.39
CA GLY A 165 -6.08 6.11 -16.21
C GLY A 165 -4.84 5.82 -15.35
N ALA A 166 -4.37 4.57 -15.31
CA ALA A 166 -3.16 4.19 -14.58
C ALA A 166 -1.91 4.87 -15.16
N GLN A 167 -1.85 4.98 -16.49
CA GLN A 167 -0.73 5.61 -17.18
C GLN A 167 -0.67 7.12 -16.87
N VAL A 168 -1.82 7.79 -16.86
CA VAL A 168 -1.95 9.21 -16.49
C VAL A 168 -1.54 9.43 -15.03
N PHE A 169 -1.95 8.53 -14.12
CA PHE A 169 -1.58 8.58 -12.71
C PHE A 169 -0.06 8.51 -12.50
N LEU A 170 0.62 7.61 -13.20
CA LEU A 170 2.08 7.48 -13.16
C LEU A 170 2.78 8.72 -13.72
N ASP A 171 2.32 9.24 -14.86
CA ASP A 171 2.95 10.38 -15.54
C ASP A 171 2.79 11.69 -14.77
N ALA A 172 1.73 11.81 -13.97
CA ALA A 172 1.52 12.93 -13.06
C ALA A 172 2.50 12.95 -11.87
N GLY A 173 3.34 11.92 -11.70
CA GLY A 173 4.27 11.83 -10.57
C GLY A 173 3.54 11.66 -9.22
N SER A 174 2.33 11.10 -9.24
CA SER A 174 1.47 10.95 -8.05
C SER A 174 1.95 9.85 -7.09
N LEU A 175 3.09 9.23 -7.36
CA LEU A 175 3.72 8.22 -6.50
C LEU A 175 4.34 8.89 -5.27
N ARG A 176 3.64 8.84 -4.13
CA ARG A 176 4.09 9.47 -2.88
C ARG A 176 5.48 9.02 -2.41
N ARG A 177 5.86 7.76 -2.67
CA ARG A 177 7.16 7.22 -2.24
C ARG A 177 8.35 7.79 -2.99
N CYS A 178 8.14 8.18 -4.26
CA CYS A 178 9.18 8.83 -5.04
C CYS A 178 8.57 9.69 -6.15
N PRO A 179 8.67 11.03 -6.06
CA PRO A 179 8.19 11.92 -7.11
C PRO A 179 9.11 11.93 -8.35
N LEU A 180 10.19 11.14 -8.35
CA LEU A 180 11.14 11.09 -9.44
C LEU A 180 10.56 10.29 -10.61
N PRO A 181 10.49 10.84 -11.84
CA PRO A 181 9.95 10.12 -13.01
C PRO A 181 10.63 8.79 -13.30
N GLN A 182 11.91 8.66 -12.90
CA GLN A 182 12.68 7.43 -13.01
C GLN A 182 12.02 6.27 -12.25
N TYR A 183 11.31 6.54 -11.15
CA TYR A 183 10.67 5.50 -10.36
C TYR A 183 9.46 4.90 -11.10
N ALA A 184 8.63 5.72 -11.75
CA ALA A 184 7.56 5.21 -12.61
C ALA A 184 8.09 4.35 -13.75
N GLN A 185 9.22 4.74 -14.37
CA GLN A 185 9.88 3.94 -15.42
C GLN A 185 10.47 2.63 -14.88
N LEU A 186 11.02 2.65 -13.66
CA LEU A 186 11.49 1.45 -12.96
C LEU A 186 10.34 0.45 -12.81
N LEU A 187 9.19 0.88 -12.28
CA LEU A 187 8.04 0.01 -12.06
C LEU A 187 7.52 -0.61 -13.36
N LYS A 188 7.37 0.20 -14.42
CA LYS A 188 6.96 -0.32 -15.74
C LYS A 188 7.91 -1.38 -16.27
N ARG A 189 9.21 -1.13 -16.17
CA ARG A 189 10.22 -2.06 -16.69
C ARG A 189 10.26 -3.37 -15.90
N VAL A 190 10.21 -3.29 -14.57
CA VAL A 190 10.12 -4.49 -13.74
C VAL A 190 8.81 -5.23 -14.02
N SER A 191 7.69 -4.54 -14.23
CA SER A 191 6.39 -5.16 -14.56
C SER A 191 6.45 -5.98 -15.85
N ILE A 192 6.93 -5.40 -16.95
CA ILE A 192 7.06 -6.06 -18.25
C ILE A 192 7.97 -7.30 -18.17
N GLU A 193 9.11 -7.17 -17.49
CA GLU A 193 10.11 -8.23 -17.42
C GLU A 193 9.79 -9.32 -16.38
N CYS A 194 8.84 -9.10 -15.46
CA CYS A 194 8.37 -10.12 -14.51
C CYS A 194 7.13 -10.89 -14.99
N LEU A 195 6.51 -10.48 -16.11
CA LEU A 195 5.38 -11.16 -16.75
C LEU A 195 5.81 -12.10 -17.89
N ASN A 196 7.10 -12.08 -18.26
CA ASN A 196 7.73 -12.94 -19.28
C ASN A 196 8.77 -13.87 -18.65
#